data_AF-A0A853BRH3-F1
#
_entry.id   AF-A0A853BRH3-F1
#
_cell.length_a   1.000
_cell.length_b   1.000
_cell.length_c   1.000
_cell.angle_alpha   90.00
_cell.angle_beta   90.00
_cell.angle_gamma   90.00
#
_symmetry.space_group_name_H-M   'P 1'
#
loop_
_entity.id
_entity.type
_entity.pdbx_description
1 polymer ?
#
loop_
_entity_poly.entity_id
_entity_poly.type
_entity_poly.pdbx_seq_one_letter_code
_entity_poly.pdbx_strand_id
1 'polypeptide(L)'
;MSAQEDGRGLVTLREWAERNGYSHAYAVHVMPRYYPDFPEPEVRRKGATEKGGGGGSNLYDPAKLERFRPRRPDPVEVAPEDLDREVTLGGFAALIGVDGKSVTQIKDDRPDSLPDTVDGRRWYPRARYYVRDLLLMWNSRPGQGRGSDKRRVPLPWQRGEDA
;
A
#
# COMPACT_ATOMS: atom_id res chain seq x y z
N MET A 1 36.96 -21.58 2.99
CA MET A 1 36.14 -21.86 1.78
C MET A 1 35.30 -20.63 1.52
N SER A 2 35.46 -20.10 0.31
CA SER A 2 35.03 -18.78 -0.14
C SER A 2 33.58 -18.75 -0.63
N ALA A 3 32.87 -17.66 -0.33
CA ALA A 3 31.79 -17.04 -1.11
C ALA A 3 31.62 -15.64 -0.48
N GLN A 4 31.92 -14.48 -1.07
CA GLN A 4 31.80 -14.03 -2.46
C GLN A 4 30.45 -14.39 -3.08
N GLU A 5 29.39 -13.87 -2.45
CA GLU A 5 28.15 -13.53 -3.14
C GLU A 5 28.14 -12.02 -3.40
N ASP A 6 28.28 -11.72 -4.69
CA ASP A 6 28.44 -10.43 -5.33
C ASP A 6 27.38 -9.38 -4.99
N GLY A 7 27.72 -8.11 -5.25
CA GLY A 7 26.77 -6.98 -5.35
C GLY A 7 25.72 -7.08 -6.46
N ARG A 8 25.28 -8.30 -6.83
CA ARG A 8 24.21 -8.63 -7.78
C ARG A 8 22.80 -8.52 -7.19
N GLY A 9 22.67 -8.31 -5.88
CA GLY A 9 21.38 -8.15 -5.19
C GLY A 9 21.14 -6.79 -4.54
N LEU A 10 22.12 -5.88 -4.54
CA LEU A 10 21.97 -4.58 -3.88
C LEU A 10 21.09 -3.64 -4.71
N VAL A 11 20.30 -2.82 -4.03
CA VAL A 11 19.38 -1.85 -4.64
C VAL A 11 19.69 -0.44 -4.18
N THR A 12 19.45 0.54 -5.03
CA THR A 12 19.41 1.93 -4.58
C THR A 12 18.14 2.21 -3.76
N LEU A 13 18.18 3.21 -2.88
CA LEU A 13 16.95 3.68 -2.22
C LEU A 13 15.90 4.17 -3.22
N ARG A 14 16.33 4.66 -4.39
CA ARG A 14 15.42 5.05 -5.47
C ARG A 14 14.65 3.83 -5.98
N GLU A 15 15.35 2.79 -6.40
CA GLU A 15 14.74 1.56 -6.92
C GLU A 15 13.86 0.89 -5.86
N TRP A 16 14.34 0.81 -4.62
CA TRP A 16 13.57 0.25 -3.52
C TRP A 16 12.31 1.08 -3.22
N ALA A 17 12.40 2.42 -3.17
CA ALA A 17 11.26 3.29 -2.94
C ALA A 17 10.22 3.19 -4.07
N GLU A 18 10.67 3.19 -5.33
CA GLU A 18 9.82 3.04 -6.51
C GLU A 18 9.05 1.70 -6.44
N ARG A 19 9.74 0.59 -6.14
CA ARG A 19 9.11 -0.75 -5.97
C ARG A 19 8.10 -0.79 -4.84
N ASN A 20 8.35 -0.09 -3.74
CA ASN A 20 7.61 -0.31 -2.50
C ASN A 20 6.51 0.69 -2.17
N GLY A 21 6.42 1.84 -2.83
CA GLY A 21 5.38 2.81 -2.43
C GLY A 21 5.85 4.24 -2.29
N TYR A 22 7.14 4.43 -2.06
CA TYR A 22 7.66 5.70 -1.57
C TYR A 22 8.18 6.61 -2.68
N SER A 23 8.33 7.89 -2.35
CA SER A 23 9.17 8.79 -3.12
C SER A 23 10.63 8.60 -2.69
N HIS A 24 11.54 8.75 -3.65
CA HIS A 24 12.98 8.70 -3.36
C HIS A 24 13.38 9.72 -2.29
N ALA A 25 12.83 10.94 -2.33
CA ALA A 25 13.07 11.97 -1.33
C ALA A 25 12.62 11.56 0.08
N TYR A 26 11.50 10.83 0.20
CA TYR A 26 11.06 10.28 1.48
C TYR A 26 12.06 9.25 2.02
N ALA A 27 12.50 8.32 1.17
CA ALA A 27 13.46 7.28 1.56
C ALA A 27 14.82 7.86 2.00
N VAL A 28 15.30 8.92 1.34
CA VAL A 28 16.62 9.52 1.64
C VAL A 28 16.57 10.48 2.83
N HIS A 29 15.57 11.35 2.91
CA HIS A 29 15.61 12.48 3.86
C HIS A 29 14.71 12.29 5.07
N VAL A 30 13.69 11.45 4.95
CA VAL A 30 12.60 11.36 5.92
C VAL A 30 12.71 10.08 6.73
N MET A 31 12.93 8.93 6.08
CA MET A 31 13.06 7.64 6.77
C MET A 31 14.21 7.61 7.79
N PRO A 32 15.44 8.08 7.50
CA PRO A 32 16.52 8.04 8.49
C PRO A 32 16.27 8.91 9.73
N ARG A 33 15.39 9.92 9.63
CA ARG A 33 15.01 10.76 10.78
C ARG A 33 13.97 10.09 11.67
N TYR A 34 13.11 9.26 11.09
CA TYR A 34 12.03 8.58 11.81
C TYR A 34 12.43 7.19 12.32
N TYR A 35 13.41 6.57 11.68
CA TYR A 35 13.91 5.25 12.01
C TYR A 35 15.40 5.37 12.38
N PRO A 36 15.73 5.51 13.68
CA PRO A 36 17.12 5.66 14.12
C PRO A 36 18.01 4.47 13.74
N ASP A 37 17.39 3.32 13.50
CA ASP A 37 18.01 2.09 13.06
C ASP A 37 18.07 1.94 11.54
N PHE A 38 17.63 2.94 10.75
CA PHE A 38 17.66 2.85 9.29
C PHE A 38 19.05 2.45 8.76
N PRO A 39 19.15 1.44 7.88
CA PRO A 39 20.42 0.85 7.51
C PRO A 39 21.30 1.85 6.79
N GLU A 40 22.59 1.81 7.09
CA GLU A 40 23.60 2.44 6.25
C GLU A 40 23.76 1.67 4.93
N PRO A 41 24.23 2.32 3.85
CA PRO A 41 24.49 1.64 2.60
C PRO A 41 25.67 0.66 2.70
N GLU A 42 25.53 -0.53 2.11
CA GLU A 42 26.60 -1.53 1.96
C GLU A 42 27.73 -1.00 1.08
N VAL A 43 27.37 -0.23 0.04
CA VAL A 43 28.34 0.40 -0.87
C VAL A 43 28.00 1.86 -1.06
N ARG A 44 28.92 2.73 -0.63
CA ARG A 44 28.92 4.16 -0.95
C ARG A 44 29.64 4.33 -2.29
N ARG A 45 28.93 4.64 -3.38
CA ARG A 45 29.60 4.90 -4.68
C ARG A 45 30.38 6.22 -4.60
N LYS A 46 31.59 6.25 -5.18
CA LYS A 46 32.46 7.45 -5.24
C LYS A 46 31.71 8.63 -5.84
N GLY A 47 31.60 9.72 -5.08
CA GLY A 47 30.87 10.95 -5.44
C GLY A 47 29.94 11.48 -4.34
N ALA A 48 29.66 10.69 -3.29
CA ALA A 48 28.94 11.15 -2.11
C ALA A 48 29.81 12.10 -1.27
N THR A 49 29.59 13.41 -1.38
CA THR A 49 30.16 14.39 -0.45
C THR A 49 29.34 14.46 0.84
N GLU A 50 29.99 14.84 1.96
CA GLU A 50 29.35 15.06 3.28
C GLU A 50 28.17 16.06 3.25
N LYS A 51 28.06 16.86 2.18
CA LYS A 51 26.94 17.77 1.92
C LYS A 51 26.01 17.20 0.85
N GLY A 52 25.32 16.12 1.18
CA GLY A 52 23.98 15.79 0.66
C GLY A 52 23.77 15.99 -0.85
N GLY A 53 24.53 15.29 -1.68
CA GLY A 53 24.41 15.37 -3.14
C GLY A 53 24.74 14.04 -3.82
N GLY A 54 24.16 12.94 -3.37
CA GLY A 54 24.47 11.61 -3.94
C GLY A 54 23.76 10.41 -3.33
N GLY A 55 22.77 10.63 -2.45
CA GLY A 55 22.08 9.55 -1.71
C GLY A 55 21.30 8.56 -2.59
N GLY A 56 21.05 8.90 -3.86
CA GLY A 56 20.36 8.02 -4.80
C GLY A 56 21.23 6.96 -5.48
N SER A 57 22.55 7.03 -5.33
CA SER A 57 23.50 6.11 -5.99
C SER A 57 24.11 5.09 -5.05
N ASN A 58 23.83 5.21 -3.75
CA ASN A 58 24.29 4.28 -2.73
C ASN A 58 23.51 2.98 -2.83
N LEU A 59 24.20 1.86 -2.61
CA LEU A 59 23.62 0.53 -2.72
C LEU A 59 23.37 -0.04 -1.33
N TYR A 60 22.18 -0.58 -1.15
CA TYR A 60 21.66 -1.11 0.11
C TYR A 60 21.28 -2.58 -0.07
N ASP A 61 21.39 -3.32 1.03
CA ASP A 61 20.85 -4.68 1.12
C ASP A 61 19.30 -4.62 1.19
N PRO A 62 18.57 -5.19 0.22
CA PRO A 62 17.12 -5.25 0.24
C PRO A 62 16.56 -5.89 1.52
N ALA A 63 17.24 -6.90 2.08
CA ALA A 63 16.77 -7.60 3.27
C ALA A 63 16.76 -6.67 4.49
N LYS A 64 17.75 -5.78 4.61
CA LYS A 64 17.80 -4.76 5.68
C LYS A 64 16.73 -3.68 5.50
N LEU A 65 16.26 -3.47 4.27
CA LEU A 65 15.20 -2.53 3.95
C LEU A 65 13.78 -3.10 4.13
N GLU A 66 13.60 -4.43 4.16
CA GLU A 66 12.28 -5.08 4.19
C GLU A 66 11.44 -4.69 5.41
N ARG A 67 12.07 -4.49 6.58
CA ARG A 67 11.36 -4.05 7.79
C ARG A 67 10.75 -2.65 7.70
N PHE A 68 11.22 -1.83 6.74
CA PHE A 68 10.68 -0.51 6.46
C PHE A 68 9.75 -0.50 5.26
N ARG A 69 9.47 -1.67 4.69
CA ARG A 69 8.43 -1.82 3.69
C ARG A 69 7.12 -1.32 4.29
N PRO A 70 6.31 -0.60 3.51
CA PRO A 70 5.09 -0.09 4.07
C PRO A 70 4.17 -1.22 4.49
N ARG A 71 3.65 -1.10 5.70
CA ARG A 71 2.63 -2.02 6.21
C ARG A 71 1.30 -1.69 5.53
N ARG A 72 0.72 -2.67 4.86
CA ARG A 72 -0.68 -2.64 4.46
C ARG A 72 -1.48 -3.44 5.48
N PRO A 73 -2.78 -3.17 5.65
CA PRO A 73 -3.62 -4.06 6.44
C PRO A 73 -3.56 -5.46 5.80
N ASP A 74 -3.52 -6.50 6.62
CA ASP A 74 -3.58 -7.86 6.11
C ASP A 74 -4.87 -8.01 5.29
N PRO A 75 -4.77 -8.55 4.05
CA PRO A 75 -5.96 -8.79 3.23
C PRO A 75 -6.94 -9.66 3.99
N VAL A 76 -8.22 -9.29 3.93
CA VAL A 76 -9.28 -10.15 4.42
C VAL A 76 -9.65 -11.14 3.32
N GLU A 77 -9.88 -12.38 3.72
CA GLU A 77 -10.47 -13.42 2.87
C GLU A 77 -11.91 -13.69 3.29
N VAL A 78 -12.74 -14.04 2.32
CA VAL A 78 -14.13 -14.50 2.52
C VAL A 78 -14.33 -15.79 1.75
N ALA A 79 -15.32 -16.58 2.13
CA ALA A 79 -15.65 -17.81 1.42
C ALA A 79 -16.03 -17.49 -0.05
N PRO A 80 -15.55 -18.28 -1.03
CA PRO A 80 -15.90 -18.08 -2.43
C PRO A 80 -17.41 -18.00 -2.68
N GLU A 81 -18.21 -18.77 -1.94
CA GLU A 81 -19.67 -18.77 -2.06
C GLU A 81 -20.31 -17.43 -1.66
N ASP A 82 -19.67 -16.64 -0.79
CA ASP A 82 -20.16 -15.34 -0.36
C ASP A 82 -19.80 -14.22 -1.35
N LEU A 83 -18.91 -14.44 -2.34
CA LEU A 83 -18.42 -13.38 -3.23
C LEU A 83 -19.54 -12.71 -4.06
N ASP A 84 -20.52 -13.49 -4.48
CA ASP A 84 -21.65 -13.02 -5.28
C ASP A 84 -22.83 -12.55 -4.42
N ARG A 85 -22.70 -12.62 -3.09
CA ARG A 85 -23.75 -12.21 -2.16
C ARG A 85 -23.93 -10.69 -2.17
N GLU A 86 -25.19 -10.26 -2.08
CA GLU A 86 -25.55 -8.84 -1.98
C GLU A 86 -25.70 -8.39 -0.52
N VAL A 87 -24.87 -7.44 -0.11
CA VAL A 87 -24.84 -6.94 1.26
C VAL A 87 -24.90 -5.42 1.30
N THR A 88 -25.38 -4.88 2.42
CA THR A 88 -25.16 -3.46 2.74
C THR A 88 -23.74 -3.28 3.27
N LEU A 89 -23.24 -2.04 3.37
CA LEU A 89 -21.94 -1.77 4.00
C LEU A 89 -21.83 -2.32 5.44
N GLY A 90 -22.91 -2.22 6.21
CA GLY A 90 -22.97 -2.81 7.55
C GLY A 90 -23.00 -4.34 7.53
N GLY A 91 -23.70 -4.94 6.56
CA GLY A 91 -23.69 -6.38 6.35
C GLY A 91 -22.32 -6.92 5.95
N PHE A 92 -21.60 -6.18 5.10
CA PHE A 92 -20.21 -6.49 4.76
C PHE A 92 -19.30 -6.41 5.98
N ALA A 93 -19.41 -5.36 6.80
CA ALA A 93 -18.61 -5.22 8.02
C ALA A 93 -18.79 -6.42 8.97
N ALA A 94 -20.03 -6.87 9.15
CA ALA A 94 -20.35 -8.05 9.94
C ALA A 94 -19.75 -9.32 9.33
N LEU A 95 -19.80 -9.46 7.99
CA LEU A 95 -19.23 -10.61 7.27
C LEU A 95 -17.71 -10.74 7.48
N ILE A 96 -16.99 -9.62 7.45
CA ILE A 96 -15.52 -9.61 7.61
C ILE A 96 -15.04 -9.43 9.05
N GLY A 97 -15.96 -9.40 10.02
CA GLY A 97 -15.63 -9.29 11.45
C GLY A 97 -15.03 -7.95 11.87
N VAL A 98 -15.42 -6.84 11.23
CA VAL A 98 -14.90 -5.50 11.56
C VAL A 98 -16.01 -4.57 12.02
N ASP A 99 -15.63 -3.47 12.67
CA ASP A 99 -16.58 -2.45 13.12
C ASP A 99 -17.31 -1.80 11.92
N GLY A 100 -18.64 -1.76 12.00
CA GLY A 100 -19.51 -1.19 10.96
C GLY A 100 -19.20 0.28 10.66
N LYS A 101 -18.75 1.04 11.66
CA LYS A 101 -18.33 2.44 11.45
C LYS A 101 -17.12 2.53 10.51
N SER A 102 -16.17 1.60 10.63
CA SER A 102 -14.95 1.58 9.80
C SER A 102 -15.23 1.37 8.31
N VAL A 103 -16.31 0.66 7.98
CA VAL A 103 -16.76 0.49 6.58
C VAL A 103 -17.64 1.65 6.16
N THR A 104 -18.61 2.05 6.99
CA THR A 104 -19.60 3.07 6.60
C THR A 104 -19.01 4.46 6.45
N GLN A 105 -17.94 4.80 7.19
CA GLN A 105 -17.27 6.10 7.09
C GLN A 105 -16.52 6.28 5.75
N ILE A 106 -16.27 5.20 5.00
CA ILE A 106 -15.63 5.28 3.67
C ILE A 106 -16.44 6.16 2.71
N LYS A 107 -17.78 6.17 2.85
CA LYS A 107 -18.64 7.01 2.00
C LYS A 107 -18.37 8.51 2.17
N ASP A 108 -17.92 8.92 3.35
CA ASP A 108 -17.69 10.31 3.71
C ASP A 108 -16.22 10.67 3.45
N ASP A 109 -15.29 9.79 3.85
CA ASP A 109 -13.85 10.05 3.73
C ASP A 109 -13.33 9.85 2.30
N ARG A 110 -13.90 8.87 1.56
CA ARG A 110 -13.38 8.36 0.28
C ARG A 110 -14.50 7.81 -0.62
N PRO A 111 -15.51 8.65 -0.95
CA PRO A 111 -16.64 8.20 -1.76
C PRO A 111 -16.21 7.63 -3.10
N ASP A 112 -15.09 8.10 -3.67
CA ASP A 112 -14.46 7.65 -4.93
C ASP A 112 -14.05 6.16 -4.93
N SER A 113 -13.73 5.63 -3.74
CA SER A 113 -13.27 4.25 -3.59
C SER A 113 -14.40 3.23 -3.51
N LEU A 114 -15.63 3.66 -3.19
CA LEU A 114 -16.78 2.76 -3.16
C LEU A 114 -17.10 2.27 -4.58
N PRO A 115 -17.38 0.96 -4.75
CA PRO A 115 -17.94 0.45 -5.98
C PRO A 115 -19.34 1.01 -6.21
N ASP A 116 -19.83 0.88 -7.42
CA ASP A 116 -21.23 1.10 -7.69
C ASP A 116 -22.09 0.00 -7.03
N THR A 117 -23.32 0.38 -6.74
CA THR A 117 -24.32 -0.51 -6.16
C THR A 117 -24.77 -1.56 -7.17
N VAL A 118 -25.44 -2.62 -6.70
CA VAL A 118 -25.99 -3.68 -7.57
C VAL A 118 -26.95 -3.10 -8.62
N ASP A 119 -27.66 -2.02 -8.31
CA ASP A 119 -28.55 -1.31 -9.24
C ASP A 119 -27.83 -0.24 -10.09
N GLY A 120 -26.50 -0.25 -10.13
CA GLY A 120 -25.68 0.62 -10.99
C GLY A 120 -25.64 2.08 -10.55
N ARG A 121 -26.09 2.39 -9.33
CA ARG A 121 -26.06 3.75 -8.77
C ARG A 121 -24.87 3.94 -7.85
N ARG A 122 -24.60 5.20 -7.50
CA ARG A 122 -23.72 5.50 -6.36
C ARG A 122 -24.37 5.07 -5.04
N TRP A 123 -23.71 5.36 -3.91
CA TRP A 123 -24.20 5.01 -2.60
C TRP A 123 -25.46 5.78 -2.20
N TYR A 124 -26.38 5.10 -1.52
CA TYR A 124 -27.59 5.66 -0.90
C TYR A 124 -27.98 4.82 0.33
N PRO A 125 -28.89 5.29 1.21
CA PRO A 125 -29.30 4.51 2.38
C PRO A 125 -29.84 3.13 1.99
N ARG A 126 -29.31 2.07 2.61
CA ARG A 126 -29.65 0.66 2.34
C ARG A 126 -29.26 0.14 0.94
N ALA A 127 -28.40 0.86 0.23
CA ALA A 127 -27.75 0.38 -0.98
C ALA A 127 -27.13 -1.02 -0.79
N ARG A 128 -27.23 -1.84 -1.83
CA ARG A 128 -26.64 -3.18 -1.90
C ARG A 128 -25.43 -3.18 -2.81
N TYR A 129 -24.45 -3.98 -2.46
CA TYR A 129 -23.20 -4.17 -3.18
C TYR A 129 -22.87 -5.66 -3.22
N TYR A 130 -22.14 -6.09 -4.25
CA TYR A 130 -21.55 -7.42 -4.25
C TYR A 130 -20.36 -7.48 -3.27
N VAL A 131 -20.27 -8.57 -2.51
CA VAL A 131 -19.16 -8.80 -1.58
C VAL A 131 -17.81 -8.74 -2.28
N ARG A 132 -17.68 -9.34 -3.48
CA ARG A 132 -16.43 -9.31 -4.26
C ARG A 132 -15.90 -7.89 -4.49
N ASP A 133 -16.78 -6.93 -4.78
CA ASP A 133 -16.39 -5.55 -5.07
C ASP A 133 -16.02 -4.81 -3.77
N LEU A 134 -16.80 -5.01 -2.71
CA LEU A 134 -16.44 -4.45 -1.40
C LEU A 134 -15.15 -5.05 -0.83
N LEU A 135 -14.87 -6.32 -1.09
CA LEU A 135 -13.64 -7.00 -0.69
C LEU A 135 -12.42 -6.42 -1.43
N LEU A 136 -12.54 -6.23 -2.74
CA LEU A 136 -11.51 -5.56 -3.55
C LEU A 136 -11.23 -4.14 -3.02
N MET A 137 -12.29 -3.36 -2.76
CA MET A 137 -12.16 -2.04 -2.14
C MET A 137 -11.42 -2.14 -0.81
N TRP A 138 -11.86 -3.02 0.08
CA TRP A 138 -11.32 -3.16 1.44
C TRP A 138 -9.85 -3.57 1.44
N ASN A 139 -9.46 -4.50 0.58
CA ASN A 139 -8.09 -4.98 0.48
C ASN A 139 -7.17 -4.03 -0.30
N SER A 140 -7.74 -3.06 -1.04
CA SER A 140 -6.97 -2.00 -1.71
C SER A 140 -6.59 -0.83 -0.79
N ARG A 141 -7.07 -0.83 0.47
CA ARG A 141 -6.91 0.32 1.36
C ARG A 141 -5.43 0.58 1.67
N PRO A 142 -5.00 1.85 1.64
CA PRO A 142 -3.67 2.22 2.11
C PRO A 142 -3.53 1.88 3.60
N GLY A 143 -2.31 1.50 4.00
CA GLY A 143 -2.01 1.25 5.40
C GLY A 143 -2.28 2.47 6.28
N GLN A 144 -2.59 2.22 7.55
CA GLN A 144 -2.76 3.26 8.56
C GLN A 144 -1.45 3.44 9.35
N GLY A 145 -1.00 4.68 9.51
CA GLY A 145 0.15 5.03 10.36
C GLY A 145 1.40 5.52 9.62
N ARG A 146 2.42 5.90 10.41
CA ARG A 146 3.71 6.40 9.92
C ARG A 146 4.46 5.28 9.20
N GLY A 147 4.88 5.51 7.96
CA GLY A 147 5.51 4.49 7.10
C GLY A 147 4.52 3.59 6.36
N SER A 148 3.21 3.83 6.40
CA SER A 148 2.25 3.03 5.61
C SER A 148 2.29 3.36 4.12
N ASP A 149 1.92 2.37 3.29
CA ASP A 149 1.82 2.57 1.85
C ASP A 149 0.58 3.41 1.62
N LYS A 150 0.78 4.64 1.16
CA LYS A 150 -0.32 5.55 0.83
C LYS A 150 -0.78 5.39 -0.62
N ARG A 151 -0.08 4.58 -1.43
CA ARG A 151 -0.51 4.29 -2.80
C ARG A 151 -1.83 3.53 -2.75
N ARG A 152 -2.76 3.98 -3.59
CA ARG A 152 -4.02 3.28 -3.82
C ARG A 152 -3.82 2.43 -5.05
N VAL A 153 -4.16 1.15 -4.95
CA VAL A 153 -4.30 0.33 -6.16
C VAL A 153 -5.54 0.84 -6.88
N PRO A 154 -5.44 1.22 -8.17
CA PRO A 154 -6.60 1.70 -8.91
C PRO A 154 -7.64 0.58 -8.98
N LEU A 155 -8.84 0.87 -8.48
CA LEU A 155 -9.96 -0.07 -8.47
C LEU A 155 -10.60 -0.16 -9.86
N PRO A 156 -11.23 -1.29 -10.22
CA PRO A 156 -11.81 -1.49 -11.55
C PRO A 156 -12.78 -0.38 -11.97
N TRP A 157 -13.62 0.08 -11.04
CA TRP A 157 -14.58 1.17 -11.25
C TRP A 157 -13.99 2.58 -11.18
N GLN A 158 -12.68 2.71 -10.90
CA GLN A 158 -11.97 3.99 -10.95
C GLN A 158 -11.22 4.19 -12.27
N ARG A 159 -11.12 3.14 -13.10
CA ARG A 159 -10.58 3.24 -14.45
C ARG A 159 -11.69 3.71 -15.38
N GLY A 160 -12.00 5.00 -15.32
CA GLY A 160 -12.71 5.67 -16.41
C GLY A 160 -11.78 5.79 -17.60
N GLU A 161 -12.11 5.07 -18.67
CA GLU A 161 -11.90 5.38 -20.09
C GLU A 161 -10.76 6.35 -20.47
N ASP A 162 -9.59 5.81 -20.82
CA ASP A 162 -8.86 6.31 -22.00
C ASP A 162 -9.35 5.46 -23.18
N ALA A 163 -10.38 5.97 -23.87
CA ALA A 163 -10.74 5.63 -25.24
C ALA A 163 -10.73 6.92 -26.05
#